data_AF-A0A2A9A2P3-F1
#
_entry.id   AF-A0A2A9A2P3-F1
#
_cell.length_a   1.000
_cell.length_b   1.000
_cell.length_c   1.000
_cell.angle_alpha   90.00
_cell.angle_beta   90.00
_cell.angle_gamma   90.00
#
_symmetry.space_group_name_H-M   'P 1'
#
loop_
_entity.id
_entity.type
_entity.pdbx_description
1 polymer ?
#
loop_
_entity_poly.entity_id
_entity_poly.type
_entity_poly.pdbx_seq_one_letter_code
_entity_poly.pdbx_strand_id
1 'polypeptide(L)'
;MKKFGKVLLVGTLALGSLTAMNIETPKAHADGANEYCRYICGPSETVNNFTIQLHATKYGFGQNVIAKVTNDRAESVNYKVAIEKQYETGWGYYETWFNWNSMLPAGSNEEIVTFSGNGEDIGDAGTFRYKVEITNADGSVDTIYTAPMTLVN
;
A
#
# COMPACT_ATOMS: atom_id res chain seq x y z
N MET A 1 -26.12 -2.62 27.33
CA MET A 1 -26.85 -3.33 26.25
C MET A 1 -27.93 -2.40 25.70
N LYS A 2 -27.78 -1.88 24.47
CA LYS A 2 -28.81 -1.05 23.80
C LYS A 2 -29.32 -1.82 22.58
N LYS A 3 -30.62 -2.14 22.57
CA LYS A 3 -31.30 -2.81 21.45
C LYS A 3 -31.61 -1.77 20.37
N PHE A 4 -31.08 -1.94 19.17
CA PHE A 4 -31.49 -1.14 18.02
C PHE A 4 -32.71 -1.76 17.35
N GLY A 5 -33.80 -0.99 17.34
CA GLY A 5 -35.06 -1.35 16.70
C GLY A 5 -34.92 -1.39 15.17
N LYS A 6 -35.55 -2.39 14.56
CA LYS A 6 -35.62 -2.52 13.10
C LYS A 6 -36.56 -1.46 12.54
N VAL A 7 -36.05 -0.54 11.73
CA VAL A 7 -36.88 0.35 10.91
C VAL A 7 -37.25 -0.43 9.65
N LEU A 8 -38.54 -0.72 9.50
CA LEU A 8 -39.12 -1.30 8.28
C LEU A 8 -39.50 -0.14 7.36
N LEU A 9 -38.75 0.07 6.27
CA LEU A 9 -39.13 1.00 5.22
C LEU A 9 -40.02 0.25 4.22
N VAL A 10 -41.34 0.45 4.30
CA VAL A 10 -42.31 -0.15 3.38
C VAL A 10 -42.52 0.81 2.22
N GLY A 11 -41.90 0.52 1.08
CA GLY A 11 -42.21 1.13 -0.21
C GLY A 11 -42.72 0.05 -1.16
N THR A 12 -44.00 0.11 -1.53
CA THR A 12 -44.63 -0.82 -2.47
C THR A 12 -44.29 -0.43 -3.91
N LEU A 13 -43.47 -1.25 -4.57
CA LEU A 13 -43.37 -1.31 -6.03
C LEU A 13 -44.01 -2.61 -6.51
N ALA A 14 -45.06 -2.47 -7.32
CA ALA A 14 -45.89 -3.55 -7.81
C ALA A 14 -45.31 -4.22 -9.06
N LEU A 15 -45.39 -5.55 -9.05
CA LEU A 15 -45.50 -6.49 -10.18
C LEU A 15 -44.26 -6.78 -11.03
N GLY A 16 -43.64 -7.91 -10.71
CA GLY A 16 -42.74 -8.69 -11.55
C GLY A 16 -42.14 -9.84 -10.73
N SER A 17 -42.88 -10.95 -10.61
CA SER A 17 -42.48 -12.25 -10.04
C SER A 17 -41.17 -12.29 -9.24
N LEU A 18 -41.24 -11.92 -7.95
CA LEU A 18 -40.15 -12.16 -6.99
C LEU A 18 -40.18 -13.65 -6.61
N THR A 19 -39.37 -14.47 -7.28
CA THR A 19 -38.85 -15.68 -6.65
C THR A 19 -38.15 -15.25 -5.36
N ALA A 20 -38.64 -15.70 -4.21
CA ALA A 20 -37.99 -15.45 -2.93
C ALA A 20 -36.58 -16.06 -2.97
N MET A 21 -35.56 -15.23 -3.22
CA MET A 21 -34.18 -15.64 -2.95
C MET A 21 -34.02 -15.65 -1.44
N ASN A 22 -33.86 -16.85 -0.87
CA ASN A 22 -33.34 -17.02 0.46
C ASN A 22 -31.90 -16.47 0.45
N ILE A 23 -31.73 -15.17 0.72
CA ILE A 23 -30.44 -14.60 1.05
C ILE A 23 -30.16 -15.04 2.48
N GLU A 24 -29.87 -16.33 2.64
CA GLU A 24 -28.93 -16.73 3.67
C GLU A 24 -27.59 -16.18 3.20
N THR A 25 -27.25 -14.99 3.71
CA THR A 25 -25.89 -14.48 3.62
C THR A 25 -24.99 -15.60 4.12
N PRO A 26 -24.12 -16.20 3.28
CA PRO A 26 -23.13 -17.09 3.82
C PRO A 26 -22.31 -16.21 4.74
N LYS A 27 -22.40 -16.47 6.05
CA LYS A 27 -21.34 -16.04 6.96
C LYS A 27 -20.12 -16.83 6.52
N ALA A 28 -19.42 -16.32 5.51
CA ALA A 28 -18.02 -16.61 5.32
C ALA A 28 -17.32 -15.95 6.51
N HIS A 29 -17.37 -16.63 7.65
CA HIS A 29 -16.41 -16.43 8.72
C HIS A 29 -15.07 -16.79 8.10
N ALA A 30 -14.35 -15.78 7.63
CA ALA A 30 -12.93 -15.90 7.32
C ALA A 30 -12.18 -15.93 8.65
N ASP A 31 -12.40 -16.98 9.45
CA ASP A 31 -11.54 -17.31 10.57
C ASP A 31 -10.18 -17.69 10.01
N GLY A 32 -9.29 -16.71 9.90
CA GLY A 32 -7.90 -16.93 9.50
C GLY A 32 -7.24 -15.78 8.72
N ALA A 33 -8.00 -14.83 8.16
CA ALA A 33 -7.42 -13.64 7.56
C ALA A 33 -7.41 -12.52 8.61
N ASN A 34 -6.22 -12.19 9.13
CA ASN A 34 -6.02 -11.01 9.96
C ASN A 34 -6.68 -9.81 9.25
N GLU A 35 -7.63 -9.12 9.88
CA GLU A 35 -8.44 -8.06 9.26
C GLU A 35 -7.57 -6.91 8.65
N TYR A 36 -6.29 -6.86 9.04
CA TYR A 36 -5.27 -5.96 8.53
C TYR A 36 -4.75 -6.27 7.12
N CYS A 37 -4.99 -7.48 6.59
CA CYS A 37 -4.37 -7.94 5.34
C CYS A 37 -5.34 -8.00 4.14
N ARG A 38 -6.18 -6.98 3.97
CA ARG A 38 -7.12 -6.93 2.83
C ARG A 38 -6.56 -6.30 1.55
N TYR A 39 -5.52 -5.47 1.62
CA TYR A 39 -5.07 -4.71 0.44
C TYR A 39 -3.55 -4.62 0.23
N ILE A 40 -2.70 -4.67 1.27
CA ILE A 40 -1.23 -4.61 1.13
C ILE A 40 -0.63 -5.61 2.12
N CYS A 41 -0.07 -6.71 1.59
CA CYS A 41 0.37 -7.89 2.36
C CYS A 41 1.74 -8.42 1.92
N GLY A 42 2.45 -7.69 1.06
CA GLY A 42 3.79 -8.05 0.66
C GLY A 42 4.80 -7.84 1.79
N PRO A 43 6.09 -8.03 1.48
CA PRO A 43 7.16 -7.86 2.46
C PRO A 43 7.16 -6.45 3.03
N SER A 44 7.47 -6.38 4.33
CA SER A 44 7.60 -5.14 5.08
C SER A 44 8.97 -5.03 5.71
N GLU A 45 9.47 -3.81 5.76
CA GLU A 45 10.69 -3.46 6.47
C GLU A 45 10.34 -2.36 7.48
N THR A 46 10.93 -2.43 8.68
CA THR A 46 10.67 -1.47 9.76
C THR A 46 11.97 -0.97 10.36
N VAL A 47 12.10 0.35 10.50
CA VAL A 47 13.19 1.01 11.22
C VAL A 47 12.60 2.06 12.15
N ASN A 48 12.94 1.97 13.44
CA ASN A 48 12.50 2.92 14.47
C ASN A 48 10.97 3.16 14.43
N ASN A 49 10.16 2.09 14.36
CA ASN A 49 8.69 2.16 14.26
C ASN A 49 8.14 2.91 13.02
N PHE A 50 8.97 3.13 12.01
CA PHE A 50 8.52 3.49 10.67
C PHE A 50 8.58 2.26 9.78
N THR A 51 7.46 1.88 9.19
CA THR A 51 7.34 0.66 8.39
C THR A 51 7.03 1.03 6.95
N ILE A 52 7.70 0.41 5.99
CA ILE A 52 7.27 0.39 4.59
C ILE A 52 6.91 -1.04 4.21
N GLN A 53 5.74 -1.22 3.59
CA GLN A 53 5.21 -2.51 3.18
C GLN A 53 4.80 -2.49 1.72
N LEU A 54 5.38 -3.37 0.91
CA LEU A 54 5.01 -3.50 -0.49
C LEU A 54 3.68 -4.24 -0.64
N HIS A 55 2.93 -3.93 -1.71
CA HIS A 55 1.77 -4.72 -2.09
C HIS A 55 2.20 -6.11 -2.59
N ALA A 56 3.16 -6.14 -3.52
CA ALA A 56 3.77 -7.33 -4.10
C ALA A 56 5.25 -7.08 -4.46
N THR A 57 5.96 -8.13 -4.86
CA THR A 57 7.37 -8.06 -5.35
C THR A 57 7.51 -8.37 -6.83
N LYS A 58 6.41 -8.68 -7.52
CA LYS A 58 6.39 -8.97 -8.96
C LYS A 58 5.24 -8.23 -9.60
N TYR A 59 5.54 -7.50 -10.66
CA TYR A 59 4.60 -6.67 -11.40
C TYR A 59 4.80 -6.88 -12.89
N GLY A 60 3.70 -6.81 -13.64
CA GLY A 60 3.74 -6.63 -15.08
C GLY A 60 3.88 -5.16 -15.44
N PHE A 61 4.55 -4.87 -16.56
CA PHE A 61 4.66 -3.52 -17.10
C PHE A 61 3.26 -2.95 -17.40
N GLY A 62 2.98 -1.72 -16.94
CA GLY A 62 1.63 -1.15 -16.97
C GLY A 62 0.83 -1.34 -15.67
N GLN A 63 1.36 -2.07 -14.68
CA GLN A 63 0.77 -2.16 -13.34
C GLN A 63 1.33 -1.09 -12.40
N ASN A 64 0.53 -0.67 -11.42
CA ASN A 64 0.98 0.23 -10.38
C ASN A 64 1.78 -0.54 -9.32
N VAL A 65 2.92 0.01 -8.94
CA VAL A 65 3.71 -0.50 -7.82
C VAL A 65 3.32 0.28 -6.58
N ILE A 66 2.67 -0.41 -5.64
CA ILE A 66 2.06 0.22 -4.46
C ILE A 66 2.82 -0.21 -3.20
N ALA A 67 3.10 0.76 -2.33
CA ALA A 67 3.60 0.52 -0.99
C ALA A 67 2.80 1.32 0.03
N LYS A 68 2.61 0.76 1.22
CA LYS A 68 2.08 1.47 2.38
C LYS A 68 3.23 1.85 3.29
N VAL A 69 3.27 3.09 3.72
CA VAL A 69 4.11 3.50 4.85
C VAL A 69 3.23 3.66 6.10
N THR A 70 3.75 3.25 7.24
CA THR A 70 3.11 3.41 8.55
C THR A 70 4.10 4.06 9.50
N ASN A 71 3.67 5.13 10.17
CA ASN A 71 4.41 5.77 11.24
C ASN A 71 3.77 5.41 12.59
N ASP A 72 4.31 4.39 13.26
CA ASP A 72 3.88 3.97 14.59
C ASP A 72 4.65 4.71 15.71
N ARG A 73 5.38 5.80 15.38
CA ARG A 73 6.07 6.65 16.34
C ARG A 73 5.10 7.59 17.06
N ALA A 74 5.57 8.17 18.16
CA ALA A 74 4.80 9.16 18.92
C ALA A 74 4.81 10.55 18.25
N GLU A 75 5.73 10.78 17.31
CA GLU A 75 5.96 12.02 16.60
C GLU A 75 5.73 11.89 15.09
N SER A 76 5.43 13.01 14.44
CA SER A 76 5.40 13.11 12.98
C SER A 76 6.81 13.06 12.41
N VAL A 77 6.96 12.48 11.22
CA VAL A 77 8.25 12.42 10.52
C VAL A 77 8.15 13.00 9.12
N ASN A 78 9.22 13.61 8.63
CA ASN A 78 9.35 13.93 7.21
C ASN A 78 10.10 12.79 6.54
N TYR A 79 9.64 12.34 5.37
CA TYR A 79 10.32 11.29 4.64
C TYR A 79 10.28 11.51 3.13
N LYS A 80 11.29 10.97 2.46
CA LYS A 80 11.42 10.98 1.01
C LYS A 80 11.52 9.56 0.48
N VAL A 81 11.04 9.37 -0.74
CA VAL A 81 11.16 8.08 -1.43
C VAL A 81 11.80 8.30 -2.78
N ALA A 82 12.86 7.54 -3.03
CA ALA A 82 13.52 7.44 -4.32
C ALA A 82 13.45 5.99 -4.81
N ILE A 83 13.60 5.82 -6.13
CA ILE A 83 13.65 4.50 -6.77
C ILE A 83 15.11 4.19 -7.09
N GLU A 84 15.54 2.98 -6.74
CA GLU A 84 16.82 2.43 -7.18
C GLU A 84 16.59 1.23 -8.09
N LYS A 85 17.46 1.06 -9.08
CA LYS A 85 17.48 -0.10 -9.97
C LYS A 85 18.69 -0.97 -9.65
N GLN A 86 18.50 -2.28 -9.72
CA GLN A 86 19.60 -3.24 -9.65
C GLN A 86 20.29 -3.30 -11.03
N TYR A 87 21.51 -2.78 -11.11
CA TYR A 87 22.40 -2.91 -12.24
C TYR A 87 23.40 -4.06 -12.00
N GLU A 88 24.19 -4.40 -13.01
CA GLU A 88 25.27 -5.40 -12.88
C GLU A 88 26.31 -4.99 -11.83
N THR A 89 26.54 -3.68 -11.67
CA THR A 89 27.47 -3.11 -10.69
C THR A 89 26.90 -3.01 -9.28
N GLY A 90 25.62 -3.32 -9.08
CA GLY A 90 24.91 -3.18 -7.81
C GLY A 90 23.66 -2.32 -7.91
N TRP A 91 23.09 -1.99 -6.75
CA TRP A 91 21.99 -1.03 -6.66
C TRP A 91 22.48 0.37 -6.97
N GLY A 92 21.75 1.10 -7.81
CA GLY A 92 22.08 2.46 -8.18
C GLY A 92 20.85 3.33 -8.36
N TYR A 93 21.10 4.64 -8.44
CA TYR A 93 20.09 5.64 -8.76
C TYR A 93 19.40 5.29 -10.07
N TYR A 94 18.06 5.30 -10.05
CA TYR A 94 17.25 5.18 -11.25
C TYR A 94 16.75 6.57 -11.66
N GLU A 95 17.03 6.97 -12.89
CA GLU A 95 16.56 8.25 -13.41
C GLU A 95 15.04 8.21 -13.62
N THR A 96 14.33 9.02 -12.84
CA THR A 96 12.88 9.13 -12.86
C THR A 96 12.45 10.54 -12.47
N TRP A 97 11.24 10.92 -12.87
CA TRP A 97 10.59 12.16 -12.46
C TRP A 97 9.78 11.99 -11.15
N PHE A 98 9.68 10.75 -10.64
CA PHE A 98 9.09 10.45 -9.35
C PHE A 98 9.81 11.21 -8.22
N ASN A 99 9.07 12.02 -7.47
CA ASN A 99 9.59 12.84 -6.39
C ASN A 99 8.62 12.83 -5.20
N TRP A 100 8.70 11.79 -4.38
CA TRP A 100 7.90 11.69 -3.18
C TRP A 100 8.59 12.36 -1.99
N ASN A 101 7.89 13.29 -1.37
CA ASN A 101 8.31 13.95 -0.14
C ASN A 101 7.07 14.32 0.66
N SER A 102 6.94 13.77 1.86
CA SER A 102 5.74 13.92 2.68
C SER A 102 6.10 14.02 4.16
N MET A 103 5.20 14.65 4.92
CA MET A 103 5.20 14.59 6.38
C MET A 103 4.13 13.59 6.82
N LEU A 104 4.55 12.49 7.46
CA LEU A 104 3.63 11.46 7.95
C LEU A 104 3.35 11.67 9.44
N PRO A 105 2.10 12.01 9.84
CA PRO A 105 1.73 12.19 11.24
C PRO A 105 1.97 10.95 12.11
N ALA A 106 2.14 11.15 13.41
CA ALA A 106 2.20 10.07 14.40
C ALA A 106 0.96 9.16 14.36
N GLY A 107 1.16 7.84 14.40
CA GLY A 107 0.09 6.84 14.39
C GLY A 107 -0.72 6.77 13.10
N SER A 108 -0.15 7.22 11.97
CA SER A 108 -0.84 7.28 10.68
C SER A 108 -0.15 6.43 9.60
N ASN A 109 -0.82 6.26 8.47
CA ASN A 109 -0.28 5.58 7.30
C ASN A 109 -0.70 6.31 6.01
N GLU A 110 0.09 6.13 4.96
CA GLU A 110 -0.26 6.57 3.61
C GLU A 110 0.28 5.59 2.55
N GLU A 111 -0.26 5.69 1.34
CA GLU A 111 0.11 4.83 0.22
C GLU A 111 0.95 5.60 -0.79
N ILE A 112 2.10 5.04 -1.13
CA ILE A 112 2.95 5.45 -2.24
C ILE A 112 2.51 4.64 -3.46
N VAL A 113 2.26 5.34 -4.56
CA VAL A 113 1.92 4.73 -5.84
C VAL A 113 2.96 5.20 -6.86
N THR A 114 3.63 4.26 -7.52
CA THR A 114 4.40 4.55 -8.73
C THR A 114 3.78 3.88 -9.92
N PHE A 115 3.75 4.60 -11.03
CA PHE A 115 3.24 4.12 -12.30
C PHE A 115 4.35 3.44 -13.09
N SER A 116 4.08 2.26 -13.63
CA SER A 116 5.00 1.60 -14.56
C SER A 116 4.43 1.61 -15.96
N GLY A 117 5.28 1.81 -16.95
CA GLY A 117 4.86 2.01 -18.32
C GLY A 117 5.78 2.92 -19.10
N ASN A 118 5.62 2.96 -20.42
CA ASN A 118 6.44 3.82 -21.27
C ASN A 118 6.24 5.30 -20.91
N GLY A 119 7.28 5.95 -20.40
CA GLY A 119 7.22 7.36 -19.98
C GLY A 119 6.66 7.60 -18.57
N GLU A 120 6.40 6.54 -17.80
CA GLU A 120 5.92 6.63 -16.42
C GLU A 120 7.06 6.74 -15.39
N ASP A 121 6.77 6.67 -14.09
CA ASP A 121 7.77 6.71 -13.01
C ASP A 121 8.81 5.59 -13.15
N ILE A 122 8.38 4.40 -13.57
CA ILE A 122 9.24 3.24 -13.88
C ILE A 122 9.03 2.86 -15.34
N GLY A 123 9.92 3.36 -16.19
CA GLY A 123 9.88 3.20 -17.64
C GLY A 123 10.56 1.94 -18.19
N ASP A 124 11.24 1.16 -17.34
CA ASP A 124 12.00 -0.02 -17.76
C ASP A 124 11.52 -1.30 -17.06
N ALA A 125 11.71 -2.44 -17.72
CA ALA A 125 11.77 -3.72 -17.05
C ALA A 125 13.05 -3.85 -16.21
N GLY A 126 12.99 -4.67 -15.15
CA GLY A 126 14.13 -4.93 -14.29
C GLY A 126 13.73 -5.15 -12.83
N THR A 127 14.73 -5.08 -11.95
CA THR A 127 14.53 -5.20 -10.51
C THR A 127 14.81 -3.85 -9.86
N PHE A 128 13.86 -3.39 -9.07
CA PHE A 128 13.83 -2.08 -8.42
C PHE A 128 13.65 -2.23 -6.91
N ARG A 129 13.91 -1.17 -6.17
CA ARG A 129 13.52 -1.04 -4.76
C ARG A 129 13.23 0.41 -4.43
N TYR A 130 12.42 0.65 -3.41
CA TYR A 130 12.35 1.97 -2.81
C TYR A 130 13.49 2.17 -1.83
N LYS A 131 14.16 3.31 -1.94
CA LYS A 131 15.00 3.88 -0.90
C LYS A 131 14.17 4.95 -0.19
N VAL A 132 13.95 4.77 1.10
CA VAL A 132 13.18 5.71 1.91
C VAL A 132 14.12 6.35 2.91
N GLU A 133 14.15 7.67 2.91
CA GLU A 133 14.96 8.47 3.85
C GLU A 133 14.02 9.18 4.82
N ILE A 134 14.16 8.91 6.12
CA ILE A 134 13.31 9.45 7.19
C ILE A 134 14.12 10.45 7.98
N THR A 135 13.68 11.71 8.00
CA THR A 135 14.32 12.76 8.79
C THR A 135 13.72 12.79 10.18
N ASN A 136 14.55 12.44 11.17
CA ASN A 136 14.19 12.42 12.58
C ASN A 136 14.15 13.83 13.17
N ALA A 137 13.52 13.97 14.35
CA ALA A 137 13.41 15.26 15.04
C ALA A 137 14.76 15.88 15.44
N ASP A 138 15.79 15.05 15.63
CA ASP A 138 17.16 15.49 15.93
C ASP A 138 17.97 15.84 14.67
N GLY A 139 17.38 15.74 13.48
CA GLY A 139 18.00 16.01 12.19
C GLY A 139 18.80 14.83 11.62
N SER A 140 18.88 13.69 12.32
CA SER A 140 19.45 12.47 11.76
C SER A 140 18.55 11.90 10.64
N VAL A 141 19.15 11.12 9.74
CA VAL A 141 18.44 10.48 8.63
C VAL A 141 18.58 8.97 8.73
N ASP A 142 17.46 8.28 8.98
CA ASP A 142 17.37 6.84 8.82
C ASP A 142 17.13 6.50 7.35
N THR A 143 17.73 5.43 6.85
CA THR A 143 17.45 4.90 5.51
C THR A 143 16.88 3.49 5.63
N ILE A 144 15.77 3.25 4.94
CA ILE A 144 15.16 1.93 4.81
C ILE A 144 15.00 1.58 3.32
N TYR A 145 15.28 0.32 2.99
CA TYR A 145 15.14 -0.20 1.64
C TYR A 145 14.04 -1.24 1.64
N THR A 146 13.14 -1.22 0.65
CA THR A 146 12.19 -2.31 0.51
C THR A 146 12.88 -3.58 0.02
N ALA A 147 12.18 -4.70 0.15
CA ALA A 147 12.48 -5.88 -0.64
C ALA A 147 12.51 -5.54 -2.15
N PRO A 148 13.27 -6.29 -2.97
CA PRO A 148 13.31 -6.09 -4.41
C PRO A 148 11.94 -6.32 -5.07
N MET A 149 11.65 -5.50 -6.07
CA MET A 149 10.45 -5.55 -6.91
C MET A 149 10.86 -5.80 -8.36
N THR A 150 10.39 -6.88 -8.95
CA THR A 150 10.67 -7.19 -10.36
C THR A 150 9.51 -6.72 -11.25
N LEU A 151 9.83 -5.92 -12.27
CA LEU A 151 8.93 -5.58 -13.36
C LEU A 151 9.32 -6.38 -14.61
N VAL A 152 8.35 -7.09 -15.15
CA VAL A 152 8.48 -7.85 -16.40
C VAL A 152 7.57 -7.26 -17.47
N ASN A 153 8.04 -7.26 -18.72
CA ASN A 153 7.25 -6.87 -19.88
C ASN A 153 6.19 -7.90 -20.24
#